data_AF-A0A431R3W6-F1
#
_entry.id   AF-A0A431R3W6-F1
#
_cell.length_a   1.000
_cell.length_b   1.000
_cell.length_c   1.000
_cell.angle_alpha   90.00
_cell.angle_beta   90.00
_cell.angle_gamma   90.00
#
_symmetry.space_group_name_H-M   'P 1'
#
loop_
_entity.id
_entity.type
_entity.pdbx_description
1 polymer ?
#
loop_
_entity_poly.entity_id
_entity_poly.type
_entity_poly.pdbx_seq_one_letter_code
_entity_poly.pdbx_strand_id
1 'polypeptide(L)'
;FFTRIWLKQQDEDTIEHFAAEVAKFPEVMECYLMLGDCDAMVRIVAAGIDDYRRFQSEHLSRIKGVQNVKTDVPSQTIKQTSAMPL
;
A
#
# COMPACT_ATOMS: atom_id res chain seq x y z
N PHE A 1 -0.80 -3.76 -8.25
CA PHE A 1 0.36 -2.95 -7.85
C PHE A 1 0.74 -3.30 -6.42
N PHE A 2 1.99 -3.62 -6.15
CA PHE A 2 2.50 -3.85 -4.79
C PHE A 2 3.29 -2.64 -4.37
N THR A 3 2.87 -1.99 -3.29
CA THR A 3 3.37 -0.68 -2.91
C THR A 3 3.99 -0.75 -1.52
N ARG A 4 5.30 -0.52 -1.46
CA ARG A 4 6.07 -0.37 -0.23
C ARG A 4 6.02 1.08 0.22
N ILE A 5 5.70 1.28 1.48
CA ILE A 5 5.54 2.61 2.07
C ILE A 5 6.48 2.73 3.27
N TRP A 6 7.19 3.85 3.31
CA TRP A 6 7.98 4.29 4.44
C TRP A 6 7.31 5.50 5.06
N LEU A 7 7.18 5.49 6.37
CA LEU A 7 6.64 6.57 7.17
C LEU A 7 7.80 7.43 7.70
N LYS A 8 7.53 8.69 7.97
CA LYS A 8 8.51 9.65 8.51
C LYS A 8 8.91 9.28 9.94
N GLN A 9 7.98 8.70 10.68
CA GLN A 9 8.14 8.26 12.06
C GLN A 9 7.35 6.96 12.24
N GLN A 10 7.86 6.08 13.10
CA GLN A 10 7.28 4.78 13.42
C GLN A 10 6.62 4.80 14.82
N ASP A 11 6.13 5.96 15.25
CA ASP A 11 5.33 6.06 16.46
C ASP A 11 3.89 5.57 16.21
N GLU A 12 3.21 5.22 17.30
CA GLU A 12 1.85 4.67 17.30
C GLU A 12 0.88 5.60 16.57
N ASP A 13 0.91 6.90 16.87
CA ASP A 13 0.05 7.91 16.24
C ASP A 13 0.20 7.95 14.72
N THR A 14 1.43 7.93 14.21
CA THR A 14 1.70 7.97 12.76
C THR A 14 1.24 6.70 12.07
N ILE A 15 1.49 5.53 12.68
CA ILE A 15 1.08 4.23 12.14
C ILE A 15 -0.44 4.11 12.12
N GLU A 16 -1.12 4.46 13.21
CA GLU A 16 -2.57 4.41 13.31
C GLU A 16 -3.24 5.37 12.33
N HIS A 17 -2.73 6.60 12.22
CA HIS A 17 -3.24 7.57 11.25
C HIS A 17 -3.11 7.04 9.82
N PHE A 18 -1.93 6.51 9.46
CA PHE A 18 -1.70 5.92 8.15
C PHE A 18 -2.66 4.74 7.88
N ALA A 19 -2.79 3.80 8.83
CA ALA A 19 -3.66 2.64 8.69
C ALA A 19 -5.13 3.05 8.51
N ALA A 20 -5.59 4.04 9.28
CA ALA A 20 -6.95 4.56 9.19
C ALA A 20 -7.24 5.27 7.86
N GLU A 21 -6.29 6.04 7.32
CA GLU A 21 -6.43 6.66 6.00
C GLU A 21 -6.43 5.61 4.88
N VAL A 22 -5.48 4.68 4.92
CA VAL A 22 -5.35 3.64 3.88
C VAL A 22 -6.57 2.73 3.80
N ALA A 23 -7.18 2.39 4.94
CA ALA A 23 -8.38 1.55 4.99
C ALA A 23 -9.61 2.17 4.31
N LYS A 24 -9.62 3.48 4.04
CA LYS A 24 -10.73 4.17 3.37
C LYS A 24 -10.72 4.00 1.86
N PHE A 25 -9.61 3.58 1.27
CA PHE A 25 -9.46 3.49 -0.18
C PHE A 25 -9.94 2.13 -0.71
N PRO A 26 -10.99 2.08 -1.54
CA PRO A 26 -11.48 0.81 -2.10
C PRO A 26 -10.47 0.15 -3.05
N GLU A 27 -9.54 0.91 -3.63
CA GLU A 27 -8.45 0.40 -4.46
C GLU A 27 -7.43 -0.42 -3.65
N VAL A 28 -7.34 -0.18 -2.34
CA VAL A 28 -6.47 -0.91 -1.42
C VAL A 28 -7.15 -2.20 -1.02
N MET A 29 -6.58 -3.31 -1.48
CA MET A 29 -7.17 -4.63 -1.27
C MET A 29 -6.56 -5.38 -0.11
N GLU A 30 -5.28 -5.14 0.15
CA GLU A 30 -4.54 -5.69 1.28
C GLU A 30 -3.56 -4.62 1.77
N CYS A 31 -3.39 -4.53 3.09
CA CYS A 31 -2.40 -3.68 3.72
C CYS A 31 -1.80 -4.43 4.91
N TYR A 32 -0.48 -4.54 4.93
CA TYR A 32 0.27 -5.22 5.97
C TYR A 32 1.29 -4.25 6.55
N LEU A 33 1.30 -4.13 7.88
CA LEU A 33 2.43 -3.52 8.58
C LEU A 33 3.60 -4.51 8.57
N MET A 34 4.77 -4.02 8.22
CA MET A 34 5.93 -4.86 7.96
C MET A 34 6.99 -4.64 9.02
N LEU A 35 7.58 -5.74 9.50
CA LEU A 35 8.79 -5.71 10.31
C LEU A 35 9.98 -5.86 9.35
N GLY A 36 10.75 -4.79 9.11
CA GLY A 36 11.95 -4.84 8.26
C GLY A 36 12.10 -3.64 7.33
N ASP A 37 12.31 -3.91 6.03
CA ASP A 37 12.77 -2.93 5.03
C ASP A 37 11.84 -1.74 4.78
N CYS A 38 10.55 -1.86 5.07
CA CYS A 38 9.54 -0.81 4.94
C CYS A 38 8.53 -0.91 6.08
N ASP A 39 7.74 0.13 6.28
CA ASP A 39 6.74 0.18 7.36
C ASP A 39 5.43 -0.50 6.98
N ALA A 40 5.05 -0.41 5.70
CA ALA A 40 3.85 -1.05 5.19
C ALA A 40 4.02 -1.58 3.76
N MET A 41 3.36 -2.70 3.48
CA MET A 41 3.19 -3.26 2.14
C MET A 41 1.71 -3.28 1.79
N VAL A 42 1.36 -2.66 0.67
CA VAL A 42 -0.04 -2.46 0.24
C VAL A 42 -0.26 -3.05 -1.15
N ARG A 43 -1.28 -3.91 -1.29
CA ARG A 43 -1.73 -4.38 -2.60
C ARG A 43 -2.86 -3.49 -3.10
N ILE A 44 -2.60 -2.81 -4.22
CA ILE A 44 -3.54 -1.88 -4.85
C ILE A 44 -3.97 -2.42 -6.21
N VAL A 45 -5.26 -2.34 -6.51
CA VAL A 45 -5.86 -2.67 -7.81
C VAL A 45 -6.28 -1.38 -8.51
N ALA A 46 -5.85 -1.21 -9.75
CA ALA A 46 -6.23 -0.11 -10.62
C ALA A 46 -6.38 -0.63 -12.06
N ALA A 47 -7.16 0.06 -12.89
CA ALA A 47 -7.41 -0.37 -14.27
C ALA A 47 -6.16 -0.29 -15.17
N GLY A 48 -5.21 0.60 -14.85
CA GLY A 48 -3.95 0.73 -15.56
C GLY A 48 -2.88 1.45 -14.74
N ILE A 49 -1.70 1.61 -15.32
CA ILE A 49 -0.57 2.28 -14.67
C ILE A 49 -0.84 3.78 -14.44
N ASP A 50 -1.59 4.42 -15.34
CA ASP A 50 -1.94 5.83 -15.22
C ASP A 50 -2.94 6.09 -14.09
N ASP A 51 -3.94 5.21 -13.95
CA ASP A 51 -4.87 5.26 -12.81
C ASP A 51 -4.15 5.02 -11.49
N TYR A 52 -3.20 4.07 -11.47
CA TYR A 52 -2.36 3.85 -10.30
C TYR A 52 -1.51 5.08 -9.95
N ARG A 53 -0.85 5.70 -10.95
CA ARG A 53 -0.03 6.90 -10.73
C ARG A 53 -0.87 8.05 -10.18
N ARG A 54 -2.08 8.23 -10.71
CA ARG A 54 -3.04 9.21 -10.21
C ARG A 54 -3.38 8.91 -8.75
N PHE A 55 -3.81 7.69 -8.45
CA PHE A 55 -4.11 7.25 -7.08
C PHE A 55 -2.94 7.46 -6.11
N GLN A 56 -1.73 7.09 -6.51
CA GLN A 56 -0.52 7.27 -5.69
C GLN A 56 -0.27 8.75 -5.38
N SER A 57 -0.30 9.62 -6.39
CA SER A 57 0.02 11.04 -6.25
C SER A 57 -1.07 11.88 -5.57
N GLU A 58 -2.34 11.52 -5.78
CA GLU A 58 -3.49 12.23 -5.23
C GLU A 58 -3.87 11.73 -3.84
N HIS A 59 -3.57 10.48 -3.51
CA HIS A 59 -3.93 9.87 -2.23
C HIS A 59 -2.71 9.46 -1.41
N LEU A 60 -2.01 8.38 -1.78
CA LEU A 60 -0.97 7.76 -0.93
C LEU A 60 0.14 8.74 -0.52
N SER A 61 0.70 9.48 -1.47
CA SER A 61 1.78 10.44 -1.21
C SER A 61 1.33 11.67 -0.41
N ARG A 62 0.01 11.88 -0.25
CA ARG A 62 -0.56 12.98 0.52
C ARG A 62 -0.96 12.59 1.94
N ILE A 63 -0.98 11.30 2.25
CA ILE A 63 -1.23 10.83 3.62
C ILE A 63 -0.15 11.41 4.53
N LYS A 64 -0.57 12.11 5.57
CA LYS A 64 0.36 12.72 6.52
C LYS A 64 1.18 11.60 7.18
N GLY A 65 2.49 11.81 7.25
CA GLY A 65 3.40 10.80 7.80
C GLY A 65 4.01 9.89 6.74
N VAL A 66 3.50 9.81 5.50
CA VAL A 66 4.19 9.09 4.42
C VAL A 66 5.46 9.86 4.03
N GLN A 67 6.59 9.16 4.00
CA GLN A 67 7.90 9.66 3.59
C GLN A 67 8.24 9.23 2.17
N ASN A 68 8.09 7.95 1.87
CA ASN A 68 8.47 7.40 0.58
C ASN A 68 7.50 6.30 0.14
N VAL A 69 7.32 6.17 -1.17
CA VAL A 69 6.46 5.17 -1.78
C VAL A 69 7.20 4.54 -2.95
N LYS A 70 7.36 3.21 -2.93
CA LYS A 70 7.96 2.46 -4.03
C LYS A 70 6.97 1.41 -4.51
N THR A 71 6.77 1.35 -5.82
CA THR A 71 5.80 0.44 -6.43
C THR A 71 6.50 -0.62 -7.26
N ASP A 72 6.14 -1.87 -7.00
CA ASP A 72 6.49 -3.02 -7.81
C ASP A 72 5.26 -3.46 -8.61
N VAL A 73 5.44 -3.58 -9.92
CA VAL A 73 4.40 -4.04 -10.85
C VAL A 73 4.72 -5.48 -11.24
N PRO A 74 3.86 -6.46 -10.90
CA PRO A 74 4.05 -7.83 -11.35
C PRO A 74 4.07 -7.90 -12.87
N SER A 75 5.07 -8.57 -13.45
CA SER A 75 5.11 -8.85 -14.89
C SER A 75 4.11 -9.94 -15.28
N GLN A 76 3.89 -10.91 -14.39
CA GLN A 76 2.96 -12.02 -14.58
C GLN A 76 2.42 -12.50 -13.23
N THR A 77 1.13 -12.80 -13.18
CA THR A 77 0.50 -13.48 -12.05
C THR A 77 0.43 -14.97 -12.31
N ILE A 78 1.20 -15.77 -11.56
CA ILE A 78 1.20 -17.24 -11.69
C ILE A 78 0.07 -17.88 -10.87
N LYS A 79 -0.20 -17.36 -9.67
CA LYS A 79 -1.23 -17.87 -8.76
C LYS A 79 -1.79 -16.73 -7.91
N GLN A 80 -3.11 -16.68 -7.79
CA GLN A 80 -3.83 -15.81 -6.87
C GLN A 80 -5.05 -16.59 -6.36
N THR A 81 -5.11 -16.88 -5.06
CA THR A 81 -6.20 -17.64 -4.45
C THR A 81 -6.54 -17.06 -3.09
N SER A 82 -7.82 -17.04 -2.76
CA SER A 82 -8.33 -16.74 -1.42
C SER A 82 -8.59 -18.00 -0.59
N ALA A 83 -8.39 -19.19 -1.17
CA ALA A 83 -8.60 -20.45 -0.46
C ALA A 83 -7.48 -20.68 0.55
N MET A 84 -7.87 -20.80 1.83
CA MET A 84 -6.97 -21.22 2.90
C MET A 84 -6.67 -22.72 2.78
N PRO A 85 -5.42 -23.16 3.01
CA PRO A 85 -5.14 -24.58 3.16
C PRO A 85 -5.85 -25.09 4.43
N LEU A 86 -6.57 -26.21 4.28
CA LEU A 86 -7.24 -26.91 5.38
C LEU A 86 -6.22 -27.63 6.28
#